data_AF-A0A5S5C8T2-F1
#
_entry.id   AF-A0A5S5C8T2-F1
#
_cell.length_a   1.000
_cell.length_b   1.000
_cell.length_c   1.000
_cell.angle_alpha   90.00
_cell.angle_beta   90.00
_cell.angle_gamma   90.00
#
_symmetry.space_group_name_H-M   'P 1'
#
loop_
_entity.id
_entity.type
_entity.pdbx_description
1 polymer ?
#
loop_
_entity_poly.entity_id
_entity_poly.type
_entity_poly.pdbx_seq_one_letter_code
_entity_poly.pdbx_strand_id
1 'polypeptide(L)'
;MKNKISIFIAVLLLGYGIIRVGVGGALLAQTFEIVNISELNEATLEVKQFIDARASKQQVSLTPIEYFAYISMMGVLLTVGAIGIIARKKWGFILLWIYIASHAALFINFKEINPKIFVLLLQVILLVVLIYLRPSRSSYALEETN
;
A
#
# COMPACT_ATOMS: atom_id res chain seq x y z
N MET A 1 18.82 19.29 1.29
CA MET A 1 18.92 17.81 1.20
C MET A 1 17.68 17.08 1.71
N LYS A 2 17.14 17.44 2.89
CA LYS A 2 15.94 16.82 3.48
C LYS A 2 14.73 16.74 2.52
N ASN A 3 14.46 17.81 1.76
CA ASN A 3 13.40 17.82 0.73
C ASN A 3 13.61 16.79 -0.39
N LYS A 4 14.84 16.61 -0.88
CA LYS A 4 15.13 15.66 -1.97
C LYS A 4 14.91 14.21 -1.50
N ILE A 5 15.33 13.89 -0.27
CA ILE A 5 15.14 12.56 0.33
C ILE A 5 13.65 12.27 0.55
N SER A 6 12.90 13.24 1.08
CA SER A 6 11.45 13.08 1.28
C SER A 6 10.71 12.82 -0.04
N ILE A 7 11.04 13.56 -1.11
CA ILE A 7 10.44 13.36 -2.42
C ILE A 7 10.82 11.99 -2.98
N PHE A 8 12.09 11.59 -2.87
CA PHE A 8 12.55 10.29 -3.33
C PHE A 8 11.78 9.14 -2.67
N ILE A 9 11.64 9.17 -1.33
CA ILE A 9 10.85 8.16 -0.60
C ILE A 9 9.38 8.19 -1.07
N ALA A 10 8.79 9.38 -1.23
CA ALA A 10 7.41 9.49 -1.68
C ALA A 10 7.20 8.93 -3.10
N VAL A 11 8.17 9.11 -4.01
CA VAL A 11 8.13 8.52 -5.36
C VAL A 11 8.24 7.01 -5.32
N LEU A 12 9.09 6.44 -4.45
CA LEU A 12 9.16 4.99 -4.27
C LEU A 12 7.83 4.41 -3.74
N LEU A 13 7.24 5.07 -2.74
CA LEU A 13 5.93 4.67 -2.20
C LEU A 13 4.83 4.79 -3.25
N LEU A 14 4.87 5.84 -4.08
CA LEU A 14 3.94 6.06 -5.19
C LEU A 14 4.02 4.92 -6.21
N GLY A 15 5.22 4.59 -6.68
CA GLY A 15 5.42 3.49 -7.63
C GLY A 15 4.92 2.17 -7.08
N TYR A 16 5.22 1.88 -5.81
CA TYR A 16 4.73 0.67 -5.14
C TYR A 16 3.19 0.65 -5.01
N GLY A 17 2.57 1.80 -4.72
CA GLY A 17 1.12 1.97 -4.70
C GLY A 17 0.48 1.67 -6.04
N ILE A 18 1.01 2.24 -7.12
CA ILE A 18 0.50 2.04 -8.49
C ILE A 18 0.58 0.58 -8.89
N ILE A 19 1.70 -0.10 -8.60
CA ILE A 19 1.83 -1.54 -8.86
C ILE A 19 0.75 -2.33 -8.12
N ARG A 20 0.47 -2.00 -6.85
CA ARG A 20 -0.59 -2.69 -6.09
C ARG A 20 -1.98 -2.45 -6.67
N VAL A 21 -2.29 -1.23 -7.11
CA VAL A 21 -3.56 -0.94 -7.81
C VAL A 21 -3.65 -1.75 -9.10
N GLY A 22 -2.58 -1.77 -9.90
CA GLY A 22 -2.54 -2.50 -11.16
C GLY A 22 -2.71 -4.00 -10.97
N VAL A 23 -1.94 -4.62 -10.05
CA VAL A 23 -2.02 -6.06 -9.78
C VAL A 23 -3.38 -6.43 -9.19
N GLY A 24 -3.84 -5.73 -8.16
CA GLY A 24 -5.15 -6.02 -7.55
C GLY A 24 -6.30 -5.82 -8.55
N GLY A 25 -6.24 -4.76 -9.36
CA GLY A 25 -7.23 -4.46 -10.39
C GLY A 25 -7.24 -5.47 -11.53
N ALA A 26 -6.06 -5.91 -11.99
CA ALA A 26 -5.93 -6.94 -13.01
C ALA A 26 -6.48 -8.29 -12.54
N LEU A 27 -6.18 -8.69 -11.30
CA LEU A 27 -6.71 -9.92 -10.70
C LEU A 27 -8.23 -9.85 -10.50
N LEU A 28 -8.77 -8.70 -10.11
CA LEU A 28 -10.21 -8.47 -10.09
C LEU A 28 -10.84 -8.57 -11.48
N ALA A 29 -10.26 -7.91 -12.48
CA ALA A 29 -10.76 -7.95 -13.84
C ALA A 29 -10.77 -9.38 -14.41
N GLN A 30 -9.74 -10.18 -14.09
CA GLN A 30 -9.69 -11.60 -14.43
C GLN A 30 -10.78 -12.39 -13.69
N THR A 31 -10.98 -12.12 -12.40
CA THR A 31 -12.00 -12.83 -11.58
C THR A 31 -13.42 -12.51 -12.01
N PHE A 32 -13.67 -11.30 -12.53
CA PHE A 32 -14.95 -10.90 -13.11
C PHE A 32 -15.10 -11.27 -14.60
N GLU A 33 -14.15 -12.04 -15.15
CA GLU A 33 -14.13 -12.45 -16.56
C GLU A 33 -14.17 -11.27 -17.57
N ILE A 34 -13.77 -10.07 -17.12
CA ILE A 34 -13.64 -8.88 -17.97
C ILE A 34 -12.43 -9.04 -18.91
N VAL A 35 -11.38 -9.68 -18.41
CA VAL A 35 -10.20 -10.08 -19.17
C VAL A 35 -9.96 -11.57 -19.00
N ASN A 36 -9.29 -12.18 -19.98
CA ASN A 36 -8.92 -13.59 -19.94
C ASN A 36 -7.47 -13.77 -20.36
N ILE A 37 -6.57 -13.70 -19.38
CA ILE A 37 -5.12 -13.79 -19.56
C ILE A 37 -4.64 -15.00 -18.76
N SER A 38 -3.91 -15.91 -19.40
CA SER A 38 -3.48 -17.19 -18.81
C SER A 38 -2.67 -16.98 -17.52
N GLU A 39 -1.74 -16.03 -17.54
CA GLU A 39 -0.87 -15.72 -16.41
C GLU A 39 -1.64 -15.14 -15.22
N LEU A 40 -2.66 -14.31 -15.48
CA LEU A 40 -3.53 -13.77 -14.43
C LEU A 40 -4.44 -14.85 -13.85
N ASN A 41 -4.87 -15.82 -14.68
CA ASN A 41 -5.67 -16.94 -14.23
C ASN A 41 -4.87 -17.86 -13.28
N GLU A 42 -3.62 -18.15 -13.63
CA GLU A 42 -2.71 -18.90 -12.75
C GLU A 42 -2.47 -18.17 -11.43
N ALA A 43 -2.14 -16.87 -11.49
CA ALA A 43 -1.96 -16.05 -10.28
C ALA A 43 -3.24 -15.96 -9.42
N THR A 44 -4.41 -15.90 -10.05
CA THR A 44 -5.70 -15.90 -9.35
C THR A 44 -5.93 -17.24 -8.64
N LEU A 45 -5.59 -18.34 -9.29
CA LEU A 45 -5.71 -19.69 -8.73
C LEU A 45 -4.75 -19.90 -7.55
N GLU A 46 -3.49 -19.46 -7.66
CA GLU A 46 -2.52 -19.52 -6.56
C GLU A 46 -3.03 -18.78 -5.32
N VAL A 47 -3.59 -17.58 -5.50
CA VAL A 47 -4.14 -16.80 -4.39
C VAL A 47 -5.37 -17.48 -3.80
N LYS A 48 -6.25 -18.04 -4.63
CA LYS A 48 -7.40 -18.83 -4.17
C LYS A 48 -6.93 -20.00 -3.30
N GLN A 49 -5.95 -20.79 -3.78
CA GLN A 49 -5.38 -21.90 -3.02
C GLN A 49 -4.75 -21.42 -1.69
N PHE A 50 -4.05 -20.27 -1.71
CA PHE A 50 -3.49 -19.67 -0.49
C PHE A 50 -4.58 -19.35 0.55
N ILE A 51 -5.69 -18.78 0.11
CA ILE A 51 -6.85 -18.41 0.95
C ILE A 51 -7.51 -19.68 1.49
N ASP A 52 -7.83 -20.64 0.61
CA ASP A 52 -8.52 -21.89 0.94
C ASP A 52 -7.71 -22.73 1.94
N ALA A 53 -6.39 -22.84 1.73
CA ALA A 53 -5.46 -23.53 2.65
C ALA A 53 -5.43 -22.90 4.06
N ARG A 54 -5.94 -21.68 4.22
CA ARG A 54 -5.97 -20.93 5.48
C ARG A 54 -7.38 -20.67 5.98
N ALA A 55 -8.42 -21.22 5.33
CA ALA A 55 -9.81 -20.96 5.69
C ALA A 55 -10.11 -21.19 7.19
N SER A 56 -9.48 -22.20 7.82
CA SER A 56 -9.63 -22.51 9.25
C SER A 56 -8.79 -21.64 10.20
N LYS A 57 -7.84 -20.87 9.67
CA LYS A 57 -6.92 -20.01 10.45
C LYS A 57 -7.31 -18.54 10.38
N GLN A 58 -8.06 -18.16 9.36
CA GLN A 58 -8.52 -16.79 9.14
C GLN A 58 -9.37 -16.30 10.30
N GLN A 59 -9.11 -15.09 10.80
CA GLN A 59 -9.96 -14.46 11.80
C GLN A 59 -11.26 -13.94 11.19
N VAL A 60 -11.18 -13.41 9.97
CA VAL A 60 -12.28 -12.99 9.11
C VAL A 60 -12.11 -13.71 7.78
N SER A 61 -13.12 -14.49 7.40
CA SER A 61 -13.14 -15.21 6.13
C SER A 61 -13.16 -14.21 4.98
N LEU A 62 -12.11 -14.23 4.15
CA LEU A 62 -12.01 -13.42 2.94
C LEU A 62 -12.14 -14.31 1.71
N THR A 63 -13.01 -13.94 0.80
CA THR A 63 -13.05 -14.49 -0.55
C THR A 63 -11.88 -13.94 -1.40
N PRO A 64 -11.50 -14.61 -2.51
CA PRO A 64 -10.50 -14.07 -3.43
C PRO A 64 -10.83 -12.67 -3.95
N ILE A 65 -12.11 -12.41 -4.26
CA ILE A 65 -12.58 -11.10 -4.72
C ILE A 65 -12.33 -10.03 -3.65
N GLU A 66 -12.74 -10.29 -2.40
CA GLU A 66 -12.52 -9.36 -1.30
C GLU A 66 -11.04 -9.13 -1.04
N TYR A 67 -10.22 -10.17 -1.13
CA TYR A 67 -8.77 -10.07 -0.99
C TYR A 67 -8.13 -9.19 -2.08
N PHE A 68 -8.49 -9.37 -3.35
CA PHE A 68 -7.98 -8.53 -4.44
C PHE A 68 -8.48 -7.08 -4.37
N ALA A 69 -9.74 -6.90 -3.98
CA ALA A 69 -10.30 -5.57 -3.71
C ALA A 69 -9.55 -4.88 -2.56
N TYR A 70 -9.22 -5.63 -1.50
CA TYR A 70 -8.44 -5.11 -0.39
C TYR A 70 -7.02 -4.71 -0.80
N ILE A 71 -6.35 -5.52 -1.63
CA ILE A 71 -5.04 -5.16 -2.22
C ILE A 71 -5.14 -3.88 -3.04
N SER A 72 -6.15 -3.77 -3.91
CA SER A 72 -6.40 -2.60 -4.74
C SER A 72 -6.63 -1.35 -3.89
N MET A 73 -7.50 -1.45 -2.88
CA MET A 73 -7.79 -0.37 -1.93
C MET A 73 -6.53 0.08 -1.19
N MET A 74 -5.72 -0.86 -0.69
CA MET A 74 -4.42 -0.54 -0.10
C MET A 74 -3.50 0.17 -1.09
N GLY A 75 -3.46 -0.26 -2.35
CA GLY A 75 -2.72 0.41 -3.41
C GLY A 75 -3.18 1.85 -3.62
N VAL A 76 -4.50 2.10 -3.62
CA VAL A 76 -5.07 3.45 -3.72
C VAL A 76 -4.68 4.30 -2.52
N LEU A 77 -4.84 3.80 -1.29
CA LEU A 77 -4.44 4.52 -0.08
C LEU A 77 -2.97 4.92 -0.10
N LEU A 78 -2.10 4.01 -0.52
CA LEU A 78 -0.67 4.27 -0.64
C LEU A 78 -0.36 5.31 -1.74
N THR A 79 -0.97 5.15 -2.91
CA THR A 79 -0.80 6.05 -4.06
C THR A 79 -1.25 7.47 -3.70
N VAL A 80 -2.48 7.62 -3.23
CA VAL A 80 -3.06 8.91 -2.84
C VAL A 80 -2.28 9.48 -1.66
N GLY A 81 -1.95 8.67 -0.65
CA GLY A 81 -1.11 9.06 0.47
C GLY A 81 0.23 9.64 0.04
N ALA A 82 0.95 8.96 -0.87
CA ALA A 82 2.22 9.42 -1.42
C ALA A 82 2.06 10.74 -2.22
N ILE A 83 1.01 10.88 -3.03
CA ILE A 83 0.67 12.15 -3.70
C ILE A 83 0.46 13.26 -2.67
N GLY A 84 -0.23 12.98 -1.57
CA GLY A 84 -0.41 13.92 -0.47
C GLY A 84 0.90 14.37 0.18
N ILE A 85 1.87 13.47 0.32
CA ILE A 85 3.23 13.81 0.80
C ILE A 85 3.94 14.71 -0.21
N ILE A 86 3.90 14.39 -1.51
CA ILE A 86 4.51 15.21 -2.57
C ILE A 86 3.88 16.61 -2.59
N ALA A 87 2.54 16.69 -2.47
CA ALA A 87 1.78 17.93 -2.35
C ALA A 87 1.90 18.63 -0.98
N ARG A 88 2.71 18.08 -0.06
CA ARG A 88 2.98 18.60 1.29
C ARG A 88 1.73 18.76 2.15
N LYS A 89 0.71 17.91 1.96
CA LYS A 89 -0.56 17.94 2.70
C LYS A 89 -0.58 16.95 3.87
N LYS A 90 -1.17 17.36 4.99
CA LYS A 90 -1.28 16.53 6.21
C LYS A 90 -2.05 15.22 5.98
N TRP A 91 -3.05 15.25 5.11
CA TRP A 91 -3.87 14.07 4.80
C TRP A 91 -3.05 12.94 4.15
N GLY A 92 -1.93 13.25 3.49
CA GLY A 92 -1.04 12.22 2.92
C GLY A 92 -0.53 11.26 3.99
N PHE A 93 -0.07 11.80 5.13
CA PHE A 93 0.38 10.99 6.27
C PHE A 93 -0.75 10.16 6.88
N ILE A 94 -1.97 10.72 6.96
CA ILE A 94 -3.13 10.00 7.50
C ILE A 94 -3.43 8.78 6.63
N LEU A 95 -3.47 8.94 5.31
CA LEU A 95 -3.70 7.83 4.38
C LEU A 95 -2.60 6.78 4.44
N LEU A 96 -1.33 7.19 4.59
CA LEU A 96 -0.22 6.25 4.75
C LEU A 96 -0.31 5.45 6.06
N TRP A 97 -0.77 6.06 7.16
CA TRP A 97 -1.04 5.33 8.41
C TRP A 97 -2.20 4.33 8.25
N ILE A 98 -3.28 4.73 7.59
CA ILE A 98 -4.42 3.83 7.30
C ILE A 98 -3.96 2.66 6.42
N TYR A 99 -3.13 2.94 5.42
CA TYR A 99 -2.50 1.91 4.58
C TYR A 99 -1.67 0.92 5.42
N ILE A 100 -0.79 1.40 6.31
CA ILE A 100 0.03 0.55 7.18
C ILE A 100 -0.84 -0.31 8.08
N ALA A 101 -1.87 0.29 8.70
CA ALA A 101 -2.81 -0.44 9.56
C ALA A 101 -3.56 -1.53 8.78
N SER A 102 -3.98 -1.22 7.55
CA SER A 102 -4.64 -2.20 6.65
C SER A 102 -3.69 -3.34 6.29
N HIS A 103 -2.43 -3.02 5.96
CA HIS A 103 -1.44 -4.02 5.62
C HIS A 103 -1.11 -4.93 6.82
N ALA A 104 -1.02 -4.36 8.03
CA ALA A 104 -0.86 -5.13 9.27
C ALA A 104 -2.07 -6.02 9.58
N ALA A 105 -3.28 -5.51 9.39
CA ALA A 105 -4.52 -6.25 9.61
C ALA A 105 -4.58 -7.52 8.75
N LEU A 106 -4.05 -7.48 7.52
CA LEU A 106 -4.00 -8.65 6.65
C LEU A 106 -3.08 -9.76 7.20
N PHE A 107 -1.92 -9.41 7.77
CA PHE A 107 -1.06 -10.40 8.43
C PHE A 107 -1.71 -11.02 9.66
N ILE A 108 -2.38 -10.19 10.47
CA ILE A 108 -3.12 -10.65 11.66
C ILE A 108 -4.24 -11.59 11.22
N ASN A 109 -4.97 -11.25 10.16
CA ASN A 109 -6.09 -12.04 9.67
C ASN A 109 -5.65 -13.45 9.26
N PHE A 110 -4.57 -13.57 8.49
CA PHE A 110 -4.06 -14.86 8.02
C PHE A 110 -3.14 -15.56 9.04
N LYS A 111 -2.83 -14.92 10.17
CA LYS A 111 -1.88 -15.39 11.20
C LYS A 111 -0.53 -15.81 10.62
N GLU A 112 -0.06 -15.06 9.62
CA GLU A 112 1.09 -15.44 8.81
C GLU A 112 2.34 -14.66 9.25
N ILE A 113 3.39 -15.38 9.66
CA ILE A 113 4.74 -14.80 9.78
C ILE A 113 5.47 -15.05 8.46
N ASN A 114 5.30 -14.12 7.52
CA ASN A 114 5.90 -14.17 6.19
C ASN A 114 7.04 -13.15 6.09
N PRO A 115 8.09 -13.38 5.26
CA PRO A 115 9.08 -12.36 4.92
C PRO A 115 8.48 -10.98 4.53
N LYS A 116 7.25 -10.93 4.03
CA LYS A 116 6.52 -9.68 3.77
C LYS A 116 6.32 -8.79 5.02
N ILE A 117 6.44 -9.32 6.24
CA ILE A 117 6.48 -8.51 7.48
C ILE A 117 7.65 -7.54 7.48
N PHE A 118 8.80 -7.91 6.91
CA PHE A 118 9.94 -6.99 6.79
C PHE A 118 9.61 -5.79 5.89
N VAL A 119 8.80 -6.00 4.84
CA VAL A 119 8.32 -4.92 3.98
C VAL A 119 7.39 -3.98 4.76
N LEU A 120 6.51 -4.53 5.60
CA LEU A 120 5.66 -3.71 6.48
C LEU A 120 6.50 -2.89 7.46
N LEU A 121 7.49 -3.50 8.11
CA LEU A 121 8.39 -2.81 9.03
C LEU A 121 9.17 -1.68 8.32
N LEU A 122 9.70 -1.97 7.13
CA LEU A 122 10.37 -0.96 6.30
C LEU A 122 9.43 0.22 5.98
N GLN A 123 8.16 -0.05 5.67
CA GLN A 123 7.16 1.00 5.40
C GLN A 123 6.88 1.88 6.63
N VAL A 124 6.83 1.29 7.82
CA VAL A 124 6.72 2.06 9.08
C VAL A 124 7.94 2.96 9.25
N ILE A 125 9.15 2.43 9.06
CA ILE A 125 10.39 3.21 9.17
C ILE A 125 10.39 4.36 8.16
N LEU A 126 10.04 4.10 6.90
CA LEU A 126 9.97 5.13 5.86
C LEU A 126 8.95 6.21 6.22
N LEU A 127 7.80 5.86 6.79
CA LEU A 127 6.80 6.84 7.22
C LEU A 127 7.30 7.71 8.38
N VAL A 128 7.96 7.11 9.37
CA VAL A 128 8.58 7.86 10.49
C VAL A 128 9.66 8.81 9.98
N VAL A 129 10.50 8.35 9.04
CA VAL A 129 11.50 9.19 8.38
C VAL A 129 10.85 10.34 7.62
N LEU A 130 9.75 10.10 6.88
CA LEU A 130 9.00 11.16 6.21
C LEU A 130 8.42 12.19 7.19
N ILE A 131 7.95 11.77 8.36
CA ILE A 131 7.46 12.67 9.41
C ILE A 131 8.62 13.53 9.94
N TYR A 132 9.78 12.93 10.19
CA TYR A 132 10.97 13.65 10.65
C TYR A 132 11.54 14.62 9.62
N LEU A 133 11.50 14.26 8.34
CA LEU A 133 11.98 15.09 7.23
C LEU A 133 11.00 16.21 6.84
N ARG A 134 9.82 16.24 7.45
CA ARG A 134 8.81 17.26 7.18
C ARG A 134 9.36 18.66 7.47
N PRO A 135 9.33 19.59 6.51
CA PRO A 135 9.79 20.95 6.77
C PRO A 135 8.90 21.64 7.81
N SER A 136 9.52 22.39 8.72
CA SER A 136 8.83 23.25 9.68
C SER A 136 8.03 24.32 8.92
N ARG A 137 6.81 24.64 9.40
CA ARG A 137 5.96 25.73 8.86
C ARG A 137 6.70 27.06 8.75
N SER A 138 7.69 27.31 9.61
CA SER A 138 8.50 28.54 9.60
C SER A 138 9.42 28.68 8.40
N SER A 139 9.80 27.57 7.75
CA SER A 139 10.73 27.59 6.61
C SER A 139 10.08 28.08 5.31
N TYR A 140 8.74 28.08 5.25
CA TYR A 140 7.96 28.50 4.08
C TYR A 140 7.79 30.02 4.01
N ALA A 141 7.76 30.69 5.17
CA ALA A 141 7.63 32.15 5.23
C ALA A 141 8.89 32.89 4.75
N LEU A 142 10.05 32.22 4.67
CA LEU A 142 11.33 32.80 4.27
C LEU A 142 11.70 32.54 2.79
N GLU A 143 11.05 31.56 2.15
CA GLU A 143 11.19 31.30 0.70
C GLU A 143 10.22 32.15 -0.14
N GLU A 144 9.10 32.64 0.42
CA GLU A 144 8.19 33.57 -0.29
C GLU A 144 8.66 35.04 -0.24
N THR A 145 9.71 35.35 0.53
CA THR A 145 10.24 36.72 0.72
C THR A 145 11.61 36.95 0.06
N ASN A 146 12.13 35.99 -0.71
CA ASN A 146 13.36 36.12 -1.53
C ASN A 146 13.06 35.74 -2.98
#